data_AF-A0A2A9CM62-F1
#
_entry.id   AF-A0A2A9CM62-F1
#
_cell.length_a   1.000
_cell.length_b   1.000
_cell.length_c   1.000
_cell.angle_alpha   90.00
_cell.angle_beta   90.00
_cell.angle_gamma   90.00
#
_symmetry.space_group_name_H-M   'P 1'
#
loop_
_entity.id
_entity.type
_entity.pdbx_description
1 polymer ?
#
loop_
_entity_poly.entity_id
_entity_poly.type
_entity_poly.pdbx_seq_one_letter_code
_entity_poly.pdbx_strand_id
1 'polypeptide(L)'
;MQNLAKQDQELLQAMKDELGRQRSKIELIASENFVSEAVMEAQGSVLTNKYAEGYPGRRYYGGCEYVDVAENIARDRAKQLFGAEHVNVQPHSGAQANMAVYFTILEQGDTVLGMNLSHGGHLTHGSPVNFSGVQYNFVEYGVDKDSHRIDYEDVLEKAKAHRPKLIVAGASAYPREIDFKRFREIADEVDAYLMVDMAHIAGLVATGHHPNPVPHAHFVTTTTHKTLRGPRGGMILCKEEFAKKIDKSIFPGIQGGPLMHVIAAKAVAFGEALSDDFKGYSEKVVANAKKLASALEKEGINLVSNGTDNHLVLLDLQSLELTGKVAEKALDDIGITTNKNTIPFDPQSPFVTSGLRIGTAAVTSRGFGEAEMEEIASIIGDVLKQHEDADALQKAEKRVQDLTAKFPMYENISY
;
A
#
# COMPACT_ATOMS: atom_id res chain seq x y z
N MET A 1 16.58 -12.39 21.21
CA MET A 1 16.33 -13.63 20.44
C MET A 1 17.39 -14.70 20.75
N GLN A 2 17.21 -15.50 21.81
CA GLN A 2 18.30 -16.33 22.35
C GLN A 2 18.81 -17.43 21.40
N ASN A 3 17.92 -18.12 20.68
CA ASN A 3 18.33 -19.21 19.79
C ASN A 3 19.05 -18.68 18.54
N LEU A 4 18.54 -17.60 17.93
CA LEU A 4 19.18 -16.99 16.77
C LEU A 4 20.58 -16.48 17.12
N ALA A 5 20.75 -15.81 18.27
CA ALA A 5 22.07 -15.38 18.71
C ALA A 5 23.07 -16.54 18.86
N LYS A 6 22.63 -17.74 19.23
CA LYS A 6 23.54 -18.89 19.30
C LYS A 6 23.87 -19.49 17.93
N GLN A 7 22.96 -19.35 16.97
CA GLN A 7 23.03 -20.02 15.67
C GLN A 7 23.67 -19.16 14.58
N ASP A 8 23.34 -17.86 14.54
CA ASP A 8 23.70 -16.97 13.44
C ASP A 8 23.86 -15.52 13.96
N GLN A 9 25.10 -15.16 14.27
CA GLN A 9 25.46 -13.83 14.75
C GLN A 9 25.47 -12.78 13.63
N GLU A 10 25.79 -13.19 12.40
CA GLU A 10 25.81 -12.29 11.24
C GLU A 10 24.39 -11.81 10.93
N LEU A 11 23.42 -12.74 10.89
CA LEU A 11 22.02 -12.40 10.73
C LEU A 11 21.47 -11.59 11.92
N LEU A 12 21.87 -11.92 13.15
CA LEU A 12 21.48 -11.14 14.33
C LEU A 12 21.96 -9.68 14.22
N GLN A 13 23.19 -9.45 13.77
CA GLN A 13 23.73 -8.10 13.61
C GLN A 13 22.96 -7.32 12.55
N ALA A 14 22.67 -7.92 11.39
CA ALA A 14 21.86 -7.28 10.36
C ALA A 14 20.46 -6.88 10.87
N MET A 15 19.82 -7.72 11.69
CA MET A 15 18.53 -7.39 12.32
C MET A 15 18.64 -6.24 13.32
N LYS A 16 19.74 -6.17 14.10
CA LYS A 16 20.02 -5.04 15.01
C LYS A 16 20.21 -3.74 14.26
N ASP A 17 20.96 -3.78 13.17
CA ASP A 17 21.25 -2.60 12.35
C ASP A 17 19.97 -2.07 11.70
N GLU A 18 19.08 -2.93 11.21
CA GLU A 18 17.79 -2.49 10.67
C GLU A 18 16.85 -1.94 11.74
N LEU A 19 16.81 -2.54 12.94
CA LEU A 19 16.07 -1.96 14.07
C LEU A 19 16.62 -0.57 14.44
N GLY A 20 17.94 -0.41 14.42
CA GLY A 20 18.62 0.88 14.60
C GLY A 20 18.21 1.89 13.53
N ARG A 21 18.25 1.51 12.24
CA ARG A 21 17.87 2.36 11.11
C ARG A 21 16.43 2.84 11.24
N GLN A 22 15.47 1.94 11.50
CA GLN A 22 14.07 2.31 11.64
C GLN A 22 13.86 3.29 12.80
N ARG A 23 14.57 3.11 13.93
CA ARG A 23 14.50 4.03 15.07
C ARG A 23 15.10 5.40 14.77
N SER A 24 16.20 5.47 14.03
CA SER A 24 16.94 6.72 13.83
C SER A 24 16.48 7.57 12.64
N LYS A 25 15.85 6.95 11.62
CA LYS A 25 15.37 7.64 10.42
C LYS A 25 13.89 8.03 10.48
N ILE A 26 13.48 8.96 9.61
CA ILE A 26 12.08 9.30 9.34
C ILE A 26 11.64 8.54 8.09
N GLU A 27 10.64 7.67 8.24
CA GLU A 27 10.15 6.79 7.18
C GLU A 27 8.94 7.41 6.48
N LEU A 28 9.13 7.91 5.25
CA LEU A 28 8.09 8.54 4.44
C LEU A 28 7.71 7.71 3.20
N ILE A 29 8.20 6.47 3.04
CA ILE A 29 7.71 5.61 1.97
C ILE A 29 6.22 5.32 2.18
N ALA A 30 5.37 5.77 1.24
CA ALA A 30 3.90 5.68 1.38
C ALA A 30 3.35 4.26 1.53
N SER A 31 4.10 3.25 1.08
CA SER A 31 3.73 1.83 1.20
C SER A 31 4.26 1.14 2.45
N GLU A 32 4.99 1.85 3.32
CA GLU A 32 5.53 1.31 4.55
C GLU A 32 4.72 1.74 5.77
N ASN A 33 4.86 0.95 6.84
CA ASN A 33 4.25 1.21 8.14
C ASN A 33 4.98 0.39 9.21
N PHE A 34 4.76 0.76 10.47
CA PHE A 34 5.24 0.03 11.63
C PHE A 34 4.09 -0.73 12.27
N VAL A 35 4.23 -2.05 12.38
CA VAL A 35 3.21 -2.94 12.95
C VAL A 35 3.32 -2.98 14.48
N SER A 36 2.30 -3.46 15.17
CA SER A 36 2.38 -3.68 16.62
C SER A 36 3.33 -4.84 16.98
N GLU A 37 3.81 -4.86 18.23
CA GLU A 37 4.56 -6.00 18.76
C GLU A 37 3.72 -7.30 18.70
N ALA A 38 2.42 -7.21 18.95
CA ALA A 38 1.50 -8.34 18.84
C ALA A 38 1.42 -8.93 17.41
N VAL A 39 1.47 -8.09 16.37
CA VAL A 39 1.56 -8.56 14.98
C VAL A 39 2.89 -9.30 14.74
N MET A 40 4.00 -8.78 15.25
CA MET A 40 5.32 -9.42 15.13
C MET A 40 5.39 -10.76 15.88
N GLU A 41 4.81 -10.83 17.08
CA GLU A 41 4.71 -12.06 17.88
C GLU A 41 3.93 -13.15 17.13
N ALA A 42 2.76 -12.81 16.56
CA ALA A 42 1.95 -13.76 15.79
C ALA A 42 2.68 -14.23 14.52
N GLN A 43 3.39 -13.31 13.84
CA GLN A 43 4.16 -13.59 12.63
C GLN A 43 5.31 -14.59 12.89
N GLY A 44 5.97 -14.48 14.05
CA GLY A 44 7.09 -15.34 14.45
C GLY A 44 6.72 -16.58 15.26
N SER A 45 5.48 -17.10 15.11
CA SER A 45 4.93 -18.15 15.97
C SER A 45 5.05 -19.57 15.41
N VAL A 46 4.72 -20.56 16.24
CA VAL A 46 4.69 -21.99 15.87
C VAL A 46 3.74 -22.32 14.72
N LEU A 47 2.83 -21.41 14.36
CA LEU A 47 1.95 -21.56 13.20
C LEU A 47 2.73 -21.64 11.89
N THR A 48 3.99 -21.19 11.86
CA THR A 48 4.89 -21.37 10.70
C THR A 48 5.10 -22.84 10.33
N ASN A 49 4.91 -23.77 11.27
CA ASN A 49 5.14 -25.19 11.05
C ASN A 49 3.91 -25.89 10.43
N LYS A 50 2.74 -25.26 10.45
CA LYS A 50 1.49 -25.94 10.12
C LYS A 50 1.17 -25.84 8.63
N TYR A 51 1.18 -26.98 7.96
CA TYR A 51 0.67 -27.14 6.60
C TYR A 51 -0.85 -27.38 6.62
N ALA A 52 -1.64 -26.50 5.99
CA ALA A 52 -3.11 -26.45 6.11
C ALA A 52 -3.83 -26.19 4.76
N GLU A 53 -3.45 -26.92 3.70
CA GLU A 53 -4.10 -26.81 2.39
C GLU A 53 -5.62 -27.04 2.44
N GLY A 54 -6.35 -26.27 1.63
CA GLY A 54 -7.81 -26.17 1.65
C GLY A 54 -8.29 -24.98 2.48
N TYR A 55 -9.52 -25.06 2.97
CA TYR A 55 -10.20 -24.00 3.72
C TYR A 55 -10.74 -24.55 5.05
N PRO A 56 -11.07 -23.68 6.04
CA PRO A 56 -11.61 -24.14 7.32
C PRO A 56 -12.75 -25.15 7.18
N GLY A 57 -12.66 -26.27 7.89
CA GLY A 57 -13.60 -27.39 7.81
C GLY A 57 -13.51 -28.26 6.54
N ARG A 58 -12.66 -27.91 5.57
CA ARG A 58 -12.44 -28.64 4.31
C ARG A 58 -10.96 -28.64 3.94
N ARG A 59 -10.15 -29.25 4.81
CA ARG A 59 -8.68 -29.35 4.65
C ARG A 59 -8.27 -30.66 3.98
N TYR A 60 -7.15 -30.62 3.29
CA TYR A 60 -6.52 -31.81 2.68
C TYR A 60 -5.73 -32.63 3.72
N TYR A 61 -5.34 -32.00 4.83
CA TYR A 61 -4.57 -32.60 5.92
C TYR A 61 -5.29 -32.48 7.27
N GLY A 62 -5.06 -33.45 8.15
CA GLY A 62 -5.57 -33.43 9.52
C GLY A 62 -4.83 -32.46 10.45
N GLY A 63 -5.31 -32.32 11.69
CA GLY A 63 -4.69 -31.49 12.73
C GLY A 63 -4.78 -29.99 12.47
N CYS A 64 -5.87 -29.53 11.85
CA CYS A 64 -6.10 -28.13 11.50
C CYS A 64 -7.06 -27.40 12.46
N GLU A 65 -7.48 -28.04 13.55
CA GLU A 65 -8.51 -27.54 14.48
C GLU A 65 -8.25 -26.12 15.01
N TYR A 66 -6.99 -25.76 15.32
CA TYR A 66 -6.65 -24.43 15.83
C TYR A 66 -6.32 -23.41 14.75
N VAL A 67 -5.74 -23.85 13.62
CA VAL A 67 -5.44 -22.95 12.50
C VAL A 67 -6.71 -22.54 11.75
N ASP A 68 -7.73 -23.41 11.73
CA ASP A 68 -9.07 -23.06 11.24
C ASP A 68 -9.69 -21.93 12.07
N VAL A 69 -9.52 -21.94 13.39
CA VAL A 69 -9.96 -20.85 14.28
C VAL A 69 -9.24 -19.55 13.92
N ALA A 70 -7.91 -19.56 13.79
CA ALA A 70 -7.14 -18.37 13.42
C ALA A 70 -7.56 -17.79 12.06
N GLU A 71 -7.78 -18.65 11.05
CA GLU A 71 -8.22 -18.22 9.72
C GLU A 71 -9.65 -17.67 9.74
N ASN A 72 -10.57 -18.29 10.48
CA ASN A 72 -11.93 -17.75 10.63
C ASN A 72 -11.94 -16.40 11.34
N ILE A 73 -11.15 -16.22 12.41
CA ILE A 73 -11.02 -14.91 13.08
C ILE A 73 -10.55 -13.83 12.09
N ALA A 74 -9.55 -14.13 11.25
CA ALA A 74 -9.09 -13.20 10.23
C ALA A 74 -10.20 -12.86 9.20
N ARG A 75 -10.92 -13.87 8.71
CA ARG A 75 -12.00 -13.70 7.72
C ARG A 75 -13.16 -12.88 8.31
N ASP A 76 -13.60 -13.21 9.50
CA ASP A 76 -14.75 -12.57 10.15
C ASP A 76 -14.45 -11.11 10.48
N ARG A 77 -13.24 -10.80 10.99
CA ARG A 77 -12.80 -9.42 11.22
C ARG A 77 -12.69 -8.63 9.92
N ALA A 78 -12.14 -9.23 8.85
CA ALA A 78 -12.08 -8.57 7.55
C ALA A 78 -13.48 -8.30 6.98
N LYS A 79 -14.43 -9.24 7.11
CA LYS A 79 -15.83 -8.99 6.72
C LYS A 79 -16.43 -7.82 7.51
N GLN A 80 -16.18 -7.76 8.82
CA GLN A 80 -16.67 -6.68 9.67
C GLN A 80 -16.08 -5.32 9.29
N LEU A 81 -14.77 -5.26 8.97
CA LEU A 81 -14.09 -4.01 8.59
C LEU A 81 -14.64 -3.39 7.30
N PHE A 82 -14.96 -4.23 6.31
CA PHE A 82 -15.23 -3.75 4.94
C PHE A 82 -16.68 -3.96 4.47
N GLY A 83 -17.48 -4.73 5.22
CA GLY A 83 -18.86 -5.04 4.85
C GLY A 83 -18.98 -6.02 3.67
N ALA A 84 -18.02 -6.93 3.52
CA ALA A 84 -17.99 -7.88 2.40
C ALA A 84 -18.76 -9.17 2.67
N GLU A 85 -19.36 -9.74 1.62
CA GLU A 85 -20.07 -11.02 1.69
C GLU A 85 -19.10 -12.20 1.87
N HIS A 86 -18.02 -12.24 1.09
CA HIS A 86 -16.94 -13.22 1.22
C HIS A 86 -15.56 -12.56 1.30
N VAL A 87 -14.66 -13.19 2.07
CA VAL A 87 -13.25 -12.79 2.17
C VAL A 87 -12.36 -14.02 2.13
N ASN A 88 -11.37 -13.98 1.24
CA ASN A 88 -10.25 -14.91 1.21
C ASN A 88 -8.98 -14.21 1.74
N VAL A 89 -8.46 -14.72 2.85
CA VAL A 89 -7.28 -14.16 3.56
C VAL A 89 -5.98 -14.91 3.26
N GLN A 90 -6.00 -15.91 2.38
CA GLN A 90 -4.84 -16.73 2.04
C GLN A 90 -3.85 -16.14 1.03
N PRO A 91 -4.11 -15.06 0.24
CA PRO A 91 -3.09 -14.53 -0.66
C PRO A 91 -1.80 -14.14 0.07
N HIS A 92 -0.66 -14.63 -0.44
CA HIS A 92 0.66 -14.37 0.15
C HIS A 92 1.11 -12.92 0.01
N SER A 93 0.61 -12.20 -0.99
CA SER A 93 0.79 -10.75 -1.14
C SER A 93 -0.35 -10.14 -1.97
N GLY A 94 -0.35 -8.82 -2.13
CA GLY A 94 -1.32 -8.13 -2.99
C GLY A 94 -1.21 -8.53 -4.46
N ALA A 95 0.00 -8.84 -4.96
CA ALA A 95 0.16 -9.27 -6.34
C ALA A 95 -0.54 -10.61 -6.62
N GLN A 96 -0.47 -11.55 -5.67
CA GLN A 96 -1.19 -12.83 -5.74
C GLN A 96 -2.70 -12.65 -5.57
N ALA A 97 -3.14 -11.67 -4.77
CA ALA A 97 -4.56 -11.32 -4.68
C ALA A 97 -5.10 -10.85 -6.04
N ASN A 98 -4.37 -9.95 -6.72
CA ASN A 98 -4.71 -9.47 -8.06
C ASN A 98 -4.67 -10.61 -9.08
N MET A 99 -3.62 -11.44 -9.05
CA MET A 99 -3.47 -12.61 -9.91
C MET A 99 -4.65 -13.57 -9.79
N ALA A 100 -5.13 -13.84 -8.57
CA ALA A 100 -6.25 -14.74 -8.37
C ALA A 100 -7.57 -14.20 -8.94
N VAL A 101 -7.83 -12.89 -8.83
CA VAL A 101 -9.01 -12.28 -9.46
C VAL A 101 -8.91 -12.40 -10.99
N TYR A 102 -7.77 -12.03 -11.57
CA TYR A 102 -7.55 -12.16 -13.01
C TYR A 102 -7.71 -13.61 -13.48
N PHE A 103 -7.07 -14.56 -12.81
CA PHE A 103 -7.17 -15.98 -13.12
C PHE A 103 -8.60 -16.54 -12.97
N THR A 104 -9.44 -15.90 -12.14
CA THR A 104 -10.83 -16.34 -11.91
C THR A 104 -11.77 -15.96 -13.05
N ILE A 105 -11.58 -14.80 -13.67
CA ILE A 105 -12.53 -14.23 -14.61
C ILE A 105 -11.96 -13.98 -16.02
N LEU A 106 -10.65 -14.01 -16.20
CA LEU A 106 -9.98 -13.73 -17.47
C LEU A 106 -9.37 -14.99 -18.07
N GLU A 107 -9.38 -15.04 -19.40
CA GLU A 107 -8.57 -15.91 -20.24
C GLU A 107 -7.35 -15.13 -20.76
N GLN A 108 -6.33 -15.85 -21.23
CA GLN A 108 -5.16 -15.18 -21.83
C GLN A 108 -5.57 -14.34 -23.04
N GLY A 109 -5.04 -13.12 -23.12
CA GLY A 109 -5.37 -12.17 -24.18
C GLY A 109 -6.68 -11.39 -23.96
N ASP A 110 -7.47 -11.70 -22.93
CA ASP A 110 -8.63 -10.87 -22.58
C ASP A 110 -8.20 -9.42 -22.32
N THR A 111 -9.06 -8.48 -22.70
CA THR A 111 -8.77 -7.04 -22.56
C THR A 111 -9.12 -6.55 -21.16
N VAL A 112 -8.19 -5.81 -20.55
CA VAL A 112 -8.34 -5.21 -19.23
C VAL A 112 -8.05 -3.71 -19.32
N LEU A 113 -8.86 -2.89 -18.69
CA LEU A 113 -8.64 -1.45 -18.59
C LEU A 113 -8.01 -1.14 -17.22
N GLY A 114 -6.81 -0.55 -17.20
CA GLY A 114 -6.04 -0.27 -15.97
C GLY A 114 -5.41 1.12 -15.97
N MET A 115 -5.09 1.64 -14.78
CA MET A 115 -4.46 2.96 -14.67
C MET A 115 -3.02 2.91 -15.18
N ASN A 116 -2.63 3.86 -16.04
CA ASN A 116 -1.25 4.02 -16.50
C ASN A 116 -0.28 4.11 -15.31
N LEU A 117 0.83 3.38 -15.40
CA LEU A 117 1.81 3.27 -14.31
C LEU A 117 2.41 4.63 -13.91
N SER A 118 2.77 5.46 -14.89
CA SER A 118 3.33 6.80 -14.64
C SER A 118 2.29 7.79 -14.13
N HIS A 119 1.01 7.52 -14.32
CA HIS A 119 -0.07 8.37 -13.85
C HIS A 119 -0.57 7.98 -12.45
N GLY A 120 0.04 6.95 -11.84
CA GLY A 120 -0.25 6.52 -10.47
C GLY A 120 -0.65 5.06 -10.33
N GLY A 121 -0.73 4.29 -11.42
CA GLY A 121 -1.08 2.87 -11.41
C GLY A 121 -0.09 1.97 -10.67
N HIS A 122 -0.33 0.66 -10.71
CA HIS A 122 0.58 -0.34 -10.13
C HIS A 122 1.07 -1.31 -11.21
N LEU A 123 2.22 -1.96 -10.97
CA LEU A 123 2.79 -2.93 -11.91
C LEU A 123 1.81 -4.05 -12.29
N THR A 124 0.98 -4.49 -11.35
CA THR A 124 -0.03 -5.55 -11.59
C THR A 124 -1.28 -5.06 -12.31
N HIS A 125 -1.34 -3.79 -12.70
CA HIS A 125 -2.44 -3.20 -13.46
C HIS A 125 -2.06 -3.06 -14.93
N GLY A 126 -1.20 -3.95 -15.45
CA GLY A 126 -0.91 -4.05 -16.87
C GLY A 126 0.49 -3.72 -17.32
N SER A 127 1.45 -3.53 -16.40
CA SER A 127 2.83 -3.28 -16.82
C SER A 127 3.37 -4.43 -17.67
N PRO A 128 4.03 -4.17 -18.82
CA PRO A 128 4.47 -5.22 -19.75
C PRO A 128 5.54 -6.14 -19.17
N VAL A 129 6.20 -5.74 -18.08
CA VAL A 129 7.19 -6.56 -17.36
C VAL A 129 6.57 -7.38 -16.21
N ASN A 130 5.28 -7.20 -15.94
CA ASN A 130 4.55 -7.94 -14.93
C ASN A 130 3.73 -9.07 -15.56
N PHE A 131 3.43 -10.14 -14.80
CA PHE A 131 2.61 -11.26 -15.30
C PHE A 131 1.30 -10.79 -15.94
N SER A 132 0.69 -9.74 -15.39
CA SER A 132 -0.58 -9.19 -15.87
C SER A 132 -0.46 -8.64 -17.30
N GLY A 133 0.54 -7.81 -17.57
CA GLY A 133 0.80 -7.28 -18.92
C GLY A 133 1.39 -8.32 -19.89
N VAL A 134 1.95 -9.43 -19.39
CA VAL A 134 2.40 -10.55 -20.21
C VAL A 134 1.23 -11.44 -20.65
N GLN A 135 0.24 -11.65 -19.78
CA GLN A 135 -0.84 -12.62 -20.01
C GLN A 135 -2.10 -12.01 -20.62
N TYR A 136 -2.37 -10.72 -20.39
CA TYR A 136 -3.61 -10.06 -20.78
C TYR A 136 -3.32 -8.81 -21.62
N ASN A 137 -4.30 -8.39 -22.42
CA ASN A 137 -4.20 -7.17 -23.21
C ASN A 137 -4.63 -5.95 -22.37
N PHE A 138 -3.68 -5.24 -21.79
CA PHE A 138 -3.98 -4.04 -21.02
C PHE A 138 -4.09 -2.79 -21.90
N VAL A 139 -5.20 -2.09 -21.75
CA VAL A 139 -5.42 -0.74 -22.25
C VAL A 139 -5.34 0.22 -21.06
N GLU A 140 -4.63 1.32 -21.21
CA GLU A 140 -4.39 2.26 -20.12
C GLU A 140 -5.38 3.43 -20.16
N TYR A 141 -5.96 3.75 -19.00
CA TYR A 141 -6.56 5.07 -18.74
C TYR A 141 -5.62 5.93 -17.90
N GLY A 142 -5.84 7.24 -17.90
CA GLY A 142 -4.93 8.19 -17.27
C GLY A 142 -5.61 9.23 -16.42
N VAL A 143 -4.83 10.28 -16.16
CA VAL A 143 -5.29 11.51 -15.56
C VAL A 143 -5.29 12.62 -16.62
N ASP A 144 -6.14 13.60 -16.42
CA ASP A 144 -6.15 14.85 -17.19
C ASP A 144 -4.82 15.62 -17.02
N LYS A 145 -4.41 16.31 -18.08
CA LYS A 145 -3.10 16.97 -18.17
C LYS A 145 -2.99 18.21 -17.29
N ASP A 146 -4.10 18.91 -17.06
CA ASP A 146 -4.08 20.16 -16.32
C ASP A 146 -4.37 19.95 -14.83
N SER A 147 -5.35 19.10 -14.51
CA SER A 147 -5.77 18.84 -13.14
C SER A 147 -5.02 17.68 -12.47
N HIS A 148 -4.38 16.80 -13.25
CA HIS A 148 -3.77 15.54 -12.78
C HIS A 148 -4.75 14.65 -11.99
N ARG A 149 -6.05 14.73 -12.32
CA ARG A 149 -7.11 13.87 -11.76
C ARG A 149 -7.57 12.86 -12.81
N ILE A 150 -8.07 11.70 -12.38
CA ILE A 150 -8.59 10.67 -13.30
C ILE A 150 -9.62 11.31 -14.23
N ASP A 151 -9.43 11.13 -15.53
CA ASP A 151 -10.37 11.56 -16.55
C ASP A 151 -11.40 10.44 -16.77
N TYR A 152 -12.55 10.55 -16.11
CA TYR A 152 -13.60 9.52 -16.18
C TYR A 152 -14.28 9.45 -17.55
N GLU A 153 -14.20 10.50 -18.38
CA GLU A 153 -14.72 10.46 -19.74
C GLU A 153 -13.75 9.71 -20.65
N ASP A 154 -12.43 9.93 -20.53
CA ASP A 154 -11.42 9.08 -21.19
C ASP A 154 -11.56 7.60 -20.80
N VAL A 155 -11.80 7.32 -19.51
CA VAL A 155 -12.07 5.96 -19.03
C VAL A 155 -13.29 5.36 -19.76
N LEU A 156 -14.39 6.12 -19.85
CA LEU A 156 -15.62 5.68 -20.51
C LEU A 156 -15.43 5.47 -22.03
N GLU A 157 -14.77 6.41 -22.71
CA GLU A 157 -14.50 6.32 -24.15
C GLU A 157 -13.64 5.10 -24.47
N LYS A 158 -12.57 4.86 -23.71
CA LYS A 158 -11.73 3.67 -23.86
C LYS A 158 -12.48 2.38 -23.52
N ALA A 159 -13.31 2.38 -22.49
CA ALA A 159 -14.14 1.23 -22.15
C ALA A 159 -15.08 0.87 -23.31
N LYS A 160 -15.71 1.86 -23.95
CA LYS A 160 -16.59 1.67 -25.12
C LYS A 160 -15.82 1.15 -26.33
N ALA A 161 -14.66 1.75 -26.61
CA ALA A 161 -13.85 1.42 -27.77
C ALA A 161 -13.24 0.01 -27.69
N HIS A 162 -12.76 -0.37 -26.50
CA HIS A 162 -11.99 -1.60 -26.31
C HIS A 162 -12.77 -2.76 -25.70
N ARG A 163 -13.99 -2.52 -25.18
CA ARG A 163 -14.86 -3.53 -24.57
C ARG A 163 -14.10 -4.45 -23.60
N PRO A 164 -13.45 -3.89 -22.56
CA PRO A 164 -12.67 -4.69 -21.63
C PRO A 164 -13.58 -5.67 -20.88
N LYS A 165 -13.06 -6.85 -20.54
CA LYS A 165 -13.77 -7.80 -19.66
C LYS A 165 -13.68 -7.39 -18.20
N LEU A 166 -12.64 -6.62 -17.86
CA LEU A 166 -12.39 -6.12 -16.51
C LEU A 166 -11.88 -4.67 -16.57
N ILE A 167 -12.41 -3.83 -15.69
CA ILE A 167 -11.84 -2.53 -15.35
C ILE A 167 -11.21 -2.63 -13.95
N VAL A 168 -9.95 -2.21 -13.83
CA VAL A 168 -9.22 -2.15 -12.56
C VAL A 168 -9.11 -0.70 -12.12
N ALA A 169 -9.71 -0.38 -10.97
CA ALA A 169 -9.57 0.90 -10.29
C ALA A 169 -8.67 0.74 -9.06
N GLY A 170 -7.84 1.74 -8.77
CA GLY A 170 -6.86 1.68 -7.68
C GLY A 170 -5.49 2.16 -8.13
N ALA A 171 -4.68 2.59 -7.17
CA ALA A 171 -3.45 3.31 -7.47
C ALA A 171 -2.37 3.09 -6.40
N SER A 172 -1.11 3.24 -6.84
CA SER A 172 0.08 3.29 -5.98
C SER A 172 0.48 4.73 -5.65
N ALA A 173 0.22 5.67 -6.55
CA ALA A 173 0.70 7.05 -6.45
C ALA A 173 -0.35 8.07 -6.96
N TYR A 174 -1.60 7.91 -6.51
CA TYR A 174 -2.68 8.86 -6.78
C TYR A 174 -3.13 9.53 -5.47
N PRO A 175 -2.96 10.85 -5.32
CA PRO A 175 -3.19 11.54 -4.05
C PRO A 175 -4.66 11.92 -3.81
N ARG A 176 -5.58 11.63 -4.74
CA ARG A 176 -7.00 12.01 -4.63
C ARG A 176 -7.90 10.82 -4.40
N GLU A 177 -9.13 11.11 -3.97
CA GLU A 177 -10.18 10.09 -3.92
C GLU A 177 -10.51 9.58 -5.32
N ILE A 178 -10.86 8.29 -5.38
CA ILE A 178 -11.32 7.63 -6.61
C ILE A 178 -12.83 7.42 -6.49
N ASP A 179 -13.58 7.87 -7.49
CA ASP A 179 -15.03 7.68 -7.57
C ASP A 179 -15.34 6.25 -8.05
N PHE A 180 -15.42 5.34 -7.08
CA PHE A 180 -15.74 3.94 -7.35
C PHE A 180 -17.16 3.74 -7.89
N LYS A 181 -18.08 4.66 -7.59
CA LYS A 181 -19.43 4.62 -8.14
C LYS A 181 -19.39 4.94 -9.63
N ARG A 182 -18.66 5.98 -10.04
CA ARG A 182 -18.48 6.30 -11.47
C ARG A 182 -17.81 5.16 -12.23
N PHE A 183 -16.79 4.52 -11.66
CA PHE A 183 -16.20 3.31 -12.24
C PHE A 183 -17.22 2.17 -12.40
N ARG A 184 -18.13 1.99 -11.44
CA ARG A 184 -19.20 1.00 -11.56
C ARG A 184 -20.14 1.30 -12.72
N GLU A 185 -20.59 2.55 -12.84
CA GLU A 185 -21.47 2.99 -13.93
C GLU A 185 -20.84 2.73 -15.30
N ILE A 186 -19.54 3.03 -15.45
CA ILE A 186 -18.78 2.77 -16.68
C ILE A 186 -18.70 1.27 -16.96
N ALA A 187 -18.36 0.46 -15.95
CA ALA A 187 -18.27 -0.99 -16.10
C ALA A 187 -19.61 -1.60 -16.54
N ASP A 188 -20.72 -1.15 -15.97
CA ASP A 188 -22.08 -1.58 -16.34
C ASP A 188 -22.44 -1.19 -17.77
N GLU A 189 -22.07 0.00 -18.22
CA GLU A 189 -22.36 0.49 -19.57
C GLU A 189 -21.69 -0.36 -20.66
N VAL A 190 -20.58 -1.02 -20.34
CA VAL A 190 -19.83 -1.84 -21.30
C VAL A 190 -19.84 -3.34 -21.00
N ASP A 191 -20.64 -3.78 -20.02
CA ASP A 191 -20.73 -5.18 -19.56
C ASP A 191 -19.37 -5.76 -19.08
N ALA A 192 -18.62 -4.95 -18.33
CA ALA A 192 -17.34 -5.34 -17.73
C ALA A 192 -17.47 -5.65 -16.24
N TYR A 193 -16.59 -6.50 -15.72
CA TYR A 193 -16.36 -6.57 -14.28
C TYR A 193 -15.62 -5.32 -13.78
N LEU A 194 -15.74 -5.06 -12.48
CA LEU A 194 -15.02 -4.01 -11.78
C LEU A 194 -14.24 -4.64 -10.64
N MET A 195 -12.94 -4.47 -10.66
CA MET A 195 -12.04 -4.79 -9.57
C MET A 195 -11.47 -3.50 -8.99
N VAL A 196 -11.50 -3.37 -7.67
CA VAL A 196 -10.81 -2.28 -6.98
C VAL A 196 -9.62 -2.83 -6.19
N ASP A 197 -8.42 -2.36 -6.50
CA ASP A 197 -7.23 -2.58 -5.68
C ASP A 197 -7.07 -1.43 -4.69
N MET A 198 -7.49 -1.66 -3.44
CA MET A 198 -7.46 -0.65 -2.38
C MET A 198 -6.17 -0.71 -1.53
N ALA A 199 -5.12 -1.40 -1.99
CA ALA A 199 -3.91 -1.71 -1.23
C ALA A 199 -3.36 -0.55 -0.38
N HIS A 200 -3.27 0.64 -0.96
CA HIS A 200 -2.71 1.83 -0.31
C HIS A 200 -3.67 2.48 0.70
N ILE A 201 -4.98 2.38 0.49
CA ILE A 201 -6.00 3.09 1.26
C ILE A 201 -6.80 2.18 2.20
N ALA A 202 -6.48 0.89 2.27
CA ALA A 202 -7.27 -0.09 3.02
C ALA A 202 -7.52 0.26 4.49
N GLY A 203 -6.55 0.85 5.20
CA GLY A 203 -6.76 1.33 6.58
C GLY A 203 -7.72 2.53 6.66
N LEU A 204 -7.67 3.43 5.67
CA LEU A 204 -8.56 4.58 5.58
C LEU A 204 -9.99 4.15 5.21
N VAL A 205 -10.12 3.20 4.28
CA VAL A 205 -11.40 2.59 3.93
C VAL A 205 -12.04 1.89 5.13
N ALA A 206 -11.27 1.10 5.88
CA ALA A 206 -11.74 0.37 7.05
C ALA A 206 -12.32 1.28 8.15
N THR A 207 -11.90 2.54 8.19
CA THR A 207 -12.28 3.51 9.22
C THR A 207 -13.22 4.61 8.72
N GLY A 208 -13.60 4.57 7.44
CA GLY A 208 -14.48 5.56 6.81
C GLY A 208 -13.80 6.88 6.43
N HIS A 209 -12.47 6.95 6.44
CA HIS A 209 -11.68 8.13 6.03
C HIS A 209 -11.32 8.12 4.52
N HIS A 210 -11.84 7.16 3.77
CA HIS A 210 -11.79 7.11 2.30
C HIS A 210 -13.03 6.34 1.80
N PRO A 211 -13.58 6.66 0.61
CA PRO A 211 -14.70 5.93 0.02
C PRO A 211 -14.52 4.40 0.05
N ASN A 212 -15.57 3.67 0.46
CA ASN A 212 -15.57 2.21 0.48
C ASN A 212 -15.91 1.65 -0.90
N PRO A 213 -15.02 0.87 -1.54
CA PRO A 213 -15.29 0.28 -2.85
C PRO A 213 -16.18 -0.96 -2.83
N VAL A 214 -16.35 -1.63 -1.68
CA VAL A 214 -17.07 -2.92 -1.58
C VAL A 214 -18.51 -2.86 -2.12
N PRO A 215 -19.32 -1.81 -1.86
CA PRO A 215 -20.67 -1.71 -2.42
C PRO A 215 -20.71 -1.57 -3.96
N HIS A 216 -19.61 -1.16 -4.58
CA HIS A 216 -19.54 -0.85 -6.01
C HIS A 216 -18.81 -1.94 -6.82
N ALA A 217 -17.76 -2.54 -6.26
CA ALA A 217 -16.92 -3.48 -6.99
C ALA A 217 -17.49 -4.91 -7.01
N HIS A 218 -17.15 -5.68 -8.04
CA HIS A 218 -17.36 -7.13 -8.04
C HIS A 218 -16.29 -7.84 -7.20
N PHE A 219 -15.08 -7.29 -7.24
CA PHE A 219 -13.92 -7.77 -6.50
C PHE A 219 -13.19 -6.58 -5.86
N VAL A 220 -12.76 -6.72 -4.62
CA VAL A 220 -11.83 -5.80 -3.98
C VAL A 220 -10.61 -6.58 -3.56
N THR A 221 -9.43 -6.16 -4.00
CA THR A 221 -8.16 -6.73 -3.55
C THR A 221 -7.43 -5.70 -2.70
N THR A 222 -6.57 -6.21 -1.81
CA THR A 222 -5.71 -5.33 -1.04
C THR A 222 -4.50 -6.05 -0.48
N THR A 223 -3.47 -5.28 -0.18
CA THR A 223 -2.44 -5.67 0.78
C THR A 223 -2.88 -5.44 2.23
N THR A 224 -2.15 -6.02 3.17
CA THR A 224 -2.45 -5.90 4.60
C THR A 224 -1.45 -5.04 5.39
N HIS A 225 -0.32 -4.63 4.80
CA HIS A 225 0.81 -3.99 5.50
C HIS A 225 0.93 -2.47 5.39
N LYS A 226 0.22 -1.83 4.47
CA LYS A 226 0.33 -0.38 4.21
C LYS A 226 -0.43 0.41 5.29
N THR A 227 -1.42 1.21 4.90
CA THR A 227 -2.29 1.92 5.85
C THR A 227 -3.07 1.00 6.78
N LEU A 228 -3.27 -0.28 6.42
CA LEU A 228 -3.93 -1.28 7.29
C LEU A 228 -3.00 -1.84 8.39
N ARG A 229 -1.70 -1.50 8.37
CA ARG A 229 -0.72 -1.73 9.45
C ARG A 229 -0.61 -3.18 9.97
N GLY A 230 -0.88 -4.16 9.10
CA GLY A 230 -0.72 -5.58 9.39
C GLY A 230 0.56 -6.19 8.81
N PRO A 231 0.70 -7.53 8.84
CA PRO A 231 1.86 -8.20 8.27
C PRO A 231 1.87 -8.09 6.73
N ARG A 232 2.99 -8.45 6.09
CA ARG A 232 3.01 -8.61 4.63
C ARG A 232 2.07 -9.76 4.22
N GLY A 233 1.16 -9.47 3.31
CA GLY A 233 0.11 -10.39 2.88
C GLY A 233 -0.91 -9.69 1.99
N GLY A 234 -1.76 -10.46 1.31
CA GLY A 234 -2.93 -9.94 0.58
C GLY A 234 -4.24 -10.54 1.08
N MET A 235 -5.35 -9.95 0.66
CA MET A 235 -6.69 -10.53 0.78
C MET A 235 -7.57 -10.12 -0.40
N ILE A 236 -8.62 -10.90 -0.63
CA ILE A 236 -9.63 -10.66 -1.67
C ILE A 236 -10.99 -10.63 -0.98
N LEU A 237 -11.77 -9.61 -1.28
CA LEU A 237 -13.17 -9.48 -0.90
C LEU A 237 -14.01 -9.55 -2.18
N CYS A 238 -15.13 -10.26 -2.13
CA CYS A 238 -16.01 -10.37 -3.28
C CYS A 238 -17.46 -10.64 -2.86
N LYS A 239 -18.37 -10.52 -3.83
CA LYS A 239 -19.74 -10.99 -3.70
C LYS A 239 -19.78 -12.52 -3.55
N GLU A 240 -20.79 -13.04 -2.87
CA GLU A 240 -20.95 -14.46 -2.56
C GLU A 240 -20.96 -15.34 -3.83
N GLU A 241 -21.51 -14.84 -4.94
CA GLU A 241 -21.54 -15.55 -6.22
C GLU A 241 -20.14 -15.94 -6.75
N PHE A 242 -19.09 -15.22 -6.34
CA PHE A 242 -17.71 -15.48 -6.73
C PHE A 242 -16.91 -16.25 -5.68
N ALA A 243 -17.42 -16.44 -4.47
CA ALA A 243 -16.69 -16.96 -3.32
C ALA A 243 -15.95 -18.26 -3.63
N LYS A 244 -16.68 -19.28 -4.12
CA LYS A 244 -16.11 -20.58 -4.47
C LYS A 244 -15.08 -20.51 -5.61
N LYS A 245 -15.27 -19.60 -6.57
CA LYS A 245 -14.36 -19.47 -7.71
C LYS A 245 -13.04 -18.83 -7.26
N ILE A 246 -13.10 -17.76 -6.48
CA ILE A 246 -11.93 -17.11 -5.90
C ILE A 246 -11.16 -18.08 -5.00
N ASP A 247 -11.85 -18.80 -4.13
CA ASP A 247 -11.24 -19.78 -3.25
C ASP A 247 -10.51 -20.86 -4.06
N LYS A 248 -11.14 -21.39 -5.12
CA LYS A 248 -10.53 -22.37 -6.01
C LYS A 248 -9.31 -21.81 -6.75
N SER A 249 -9.38 -20.56 -7.20
CA SER A 249 -8.28 -19.89 -7.89
C SER A 249 -7.07 -19.67 -6.99
N ILE A 250 -7.27 -19.31 -5.72
CA ILE A 250 -6.17 -19.26 -4.76
C ILE A 250 -5.61 -20.65 -4.50
N PHE A 251 -6.48 -21.60 -4.11
CA PHE A 251 -6.08 -22.98 -3.86
C PHE A 251 -7.16 -23.94 -4.38
N PRO A 252 -6.80 -24.93 -5.22
CA PRO A 252 -5.45 -25.33 -5.61
C PRO A 252 -4.88 -24.59 -6.84
N GLY A 253 -5.46 -23.46 -7.26
CA GLY A 253 -5.09 -22.79 -8.51
C GLY A 253 -3.66 -22.24 -8.54
N ILE A 254 -3.37 -21.17 -7.79
CA ILE A 254 -2.10 -20.43 -7.90
C ILE A 254 -1.20 -20.52 -6.66
N GLN A 255 -1.68 -21.07 -5.54
CA GLN A 255 -0.92 -21.28 -4.30
C GLN A 255 -1.05 -22.73 -3.81
N GLY A 256 -0.09 -23.15 -2.97
CA GLY A 256 -0.18 -24.36 -2.15
C GLY A 256 -0.67 -24.06 -0.72
N GLY A 257 0.01 -24.60 0.29
CA GLY A 257 -0.32 -24.38 1.70
C GLY A 257 -0.34 -22.90 2.14
N PRO A 258 -1.39 -22.44 2.86
CA PRO A 258 -1.46 -21.07 3.36
C PRO A 258 -0.46 -20.80 4.49
N LEU A 259 0.04 -19.57 4.55
CA LEU A 259 0.96 -19.12 5.61
C LEU A 259 0.19 -18.81 6.91
N MET A 260 -0.04 -19.83 7.73
CA MET A 260 -0.90 -19.70 8.92
C MET A 260 -0.41 -18.67 9.96
N HIS A 261 0.90 -18.49 10.10
CA HIS A 261 1.50 -17.44 10.94
C HIS A 261 1.18 -16.03 10.43
N VAL A 262 1.21 -15.82 9.10
CA VAL A 262 0.78 -14.56 8.47
C VAL A 262 -0.71 -14.34 8.65
N ILE A 263 -1.53 -15.39 8.50
CA ILE A 263 -2.99 -15.28 8.69
C ILE A 263 -3.34 -14.92 10.14
N ALA A 264 -2.64 -15.50 11.13
CA ALA A 264 -2.80 -15.10 12.52
C ALA A 264 -2.35 -13.66 12.77
N ALA A 265 -1.23 -13.23 12.19
CA ALA A 265 -0.79 -11.84 12.27
C ALA A 265 -1.78 -10.86 11.57
N LYS A 266 -2.41 -11.26 10.47
CA LYS A 266 -3.52 -10.53 9.84
C LYS A 266 -4.71 -10.42 10.81
N ALA A 267 -5.08 -11.52 11.48
CA ALA A 267 -6.15 -11.50 12.46
C ALA A 267 -5.90 -10.47 13.56
N VAL A 268 -4.68 -10.40 14.11
CA VAL A 268 -4.29 -9.39 15.11
C VAL A 268 -4.50 -7.97 14.56
N ALA A 269 -3.91 -7.66 13.41
CA ALA A 269 -4.01 -6.35 12.79
C ALA A 269 -5.45 -5.94 12.45
N PHE A 270 -6.28 -6.89 12.00
CA PHE A 270 -7.70 -6.61 11.75
C PHE A 270 -8.48 -6.36 13.04
N GLY A 271 -8.07 -6.99 14.15
CA GLY A 271 -8.63 -6.70 15.47
C GLY A 271 -8.28 -5.29 15.94
N GLU A 272 -7.04 -4.86 15.73
CA GLU A 272 -6.62 -3.48 15.97
C GLU A 272 -7.40 -2.50 15.10
N ALA A 273 -7.57 -2.82 13.81
CA ALA A 273 -8.29 -1.97 12.86
C ALA A 273 -9.79 -1.79 13.18
N LEU A 274 -10.38 -2.70 13.97
CA LEU A 274 -11.76 -2.59 14.45
C LEU A 274 -11.93 -1.62 15.64
N SER A 275 -10.84 -1.15 16.23
CA SER A 275 -10.88 -0.28 17.42
C SER A 275 -11.03 1.21 17.08
N ASP A 276 -11.56 1.98 18.03
CA ASP A 276 -11.65 3.44 17.92
C ASP A 276 -10.26 4.10 17.87
N ASP A 277 -9.25 3.51 18.51
CA ASP A 277 -7.86 3.99 18.46
C ASP A 277 -7.32 3.95 17.02
N PHE A 278 -7.63 2.89 16.26
CA PHE A 278 -7.21 2.80 14.86
C PHE A 278 -7.97 3.77 13.95
N LYS A 279 -9.23 4.08 14.29
CA LYS A 279 -9.99 5.15 13.63
C LYS A 279 -9.31 6.51 13.86
N GLY A 280 -8.94 6.83 15.09
CA GLY A 280 -8.20 8.06 15.43
C GLY A 280 -6.81 8.11 14.79
N TYR A 281 -6.12 6.97 14.65
CA TYR A 281 -4.89 6.86 13.86
C TYR A 281 -5.12 7.24 12.40
N SER A 282 -6.15 6.68 11.76
CA SER A 282 -6.43 6.94 10.33
C SER A 282 -6.82 8.41 10.07
N GLU A 283 -7.54 9.04 11.00
CA GLU A 283 -7.82 10.48 10.96
C GLU A 283 -6.52 11.30 10.96
N LYS A 284 -5.60 10.98 11.89
CA LYS A 284 -4.28 11.63 11.97
C LYS A 284 -3.44 11.41 10.71
N VAL A 285 -3.50 10.22 10.09
CA VAL A 285 -2.76 9.96 8.84
C VAL A 285 -3.19 10.95 7.75
N VAL A 286 -4.50 11.15 7.56
CA VAL A 286 -5.03 12.09 6.55
C VAL A 286 -4.74 13.54 6.94
N ALA A 287 -4.91 13.90 8.22
CA ALA A 287 -4.60 15.26 8.70
C ALA A 287 -3.12 15.61 8.50
N ASN A 288 -2.22 14.69 8.87
CA ASN A 288 -0.79 14.83 8.66
C ASN A 288 -0.43 14.96 7.18
N ALA A 289 -1.05 14.16 6.29
CA ALA A 289 -0.79 14.25 4.85
C ALA A 289 -1.20 15.60 4.26
N LYS A 290 -2.38 16.12 4.65
CA LYS A 290 -2.85 17.46 4.27
C LYS A 290 -1.94 18.55 4.81
N LYS A 291 -1.50 18.41 6.06
CA LYS A 291 -0.59 19.36 6.69
C LYS A 291 0.76 19.41 5.97
N LEU A 292 1.36 18.25 5.75
CA LEU A 292 2.61 18.07 5.03
C LEU A 292 2.52 18.67 3.62
N ALA A 293 1.44 18.39 2.88
CA ALA A 293 1.20 18.99 1.56
C ALA A 293 1.22 20.52 1.62
N SER A 294 0.40 21.12 2.50
CA SER A 294 0.33 22.58 2.63
C SER A 294 1.65 23.24 3.06
N ALA A 295 2.46 22.52 3.85
CA ALA A 295 3.76 23.02 4.31
C ALA A 295 4.82 22.92 3.21
N LEU A 296 4.81 21.86 2.40
CA LEU A 296 5.69 21.73 1.23
C LEU A 296 5.39 22.80 0.17
N GLU A 297 4.12 23.15 -0.04
CA GLU A 297 3.75 24.25 -0.95
C GLU A 297 4.32 25.59 -0.47
N LYS A 298 4.32 25.86 0.85
CA LYS A 298 4.97 27.05 1.44
C LYS A 298 6.48 27.06 1.23
N GLU A 299 7.09 25.88 1.15
CA GLU A 299 8.49 25.73 0.77
C GLU A 299 8.74 25.88 -0.74
N GLY A 300 7.71 26.17 -1.54
CA GLY A 300 7.82 26.36 -2.99
C GLY A 300 7.92 25.06 -3.78
N ILE A 301 7.47 23.94 -3.20
CA ILE A 301 7.46 22.63 -3.85
C ILE A 301 6.10 22.40 -4.48
N ASN A 302 6.08 22.10 -5.78
CA ASN A 302 4.85 21.82 -6.51
C ASN A 302 4.33 20.41 -6.17
N LEU A 303 3.01 20.26 -6.10
CA LEU A 303 2.35 18.99 -5.81
C LEU A 303 1.47 18.55 -6.98
N VAL A 304 1.57 17.27 -7.35
CA VAL A 304 0.66 16.69 -8.34
C VAL A 304 -0.77 16.78 -7.83
N SER A 305 -1.66 17.28 -8.67
CA SER A 305 -3.08 17.56 -8.39
C SER A 305 -3.35 18.60 -7.30
N ASN A 306 -2.36 19.39 -6.86
CA ASN A 306 -2.47 20.47 -5.86
C ASN A 306 -2.93 20.01 -4.46
N GLY A 307 -2.35 18.92 -3.95
CA GLY A 307 -2.60 18.42 -2.59
C GLY A 307 -3.04 16.96 -2.53
N THR A 308 -3.72 16.58 -1.44
CA THR A 308 -4.09 15.18 -1.16
C THR A 308 -5.42 15.05 -0.42
N ASP A 309 -6.11 13.95 -0.67
CA ASP A 309 -7.31 13.50 0.04
C ASP A 309 -7.04 12.21 0.84
N ASN A 310 -5.81 11.67 0.80
CA ASN A 310 -5.46 10.39 1.43
C ASN A 310 -4.09 10.45 2.15
N HIS A 311 -3.48 9.29 2.41
CA HIS A 311 -2.22 9.15 3.17
C HIS A 311 -0.93 9.60 2.47
N LEU A 312 -0.96 9.97 1.18
CA LEU A 312 0.26 10.27 0.41
C LEU A 312 0.21 11.62 -0.29
N VAL A 313 1.38 12.14 -0.61
CA VAL A 313 1.61 13.35 -1.40
C VAL A 313 2.61 12.99 -2.51
N LEU A 314 2.39 13.52 -3.72
CA LEU A 314 3.28 13.33 -4.86
C LEU A 314 3.87 14.68 -5.26
N LEU A 315 5.17 14.84 -5.08
CA LEU A 315 5.92 16.07 -5.34
C LEU A 315 6.34 16.10 -6.81
N ASP A 316 6.21 17.25 -7.45
CA ASP A 316 6.79 17.57 -8.75
C ASP A 316 8.05 18.42 -8.52
N LEU A 317 9.21 17.87 -8.89
CA LEU A 317 10.51 18.48 -8.64
C LEU A 317 11.04 19.29 -9.82
N GLN A 318 10.30 19.37 -10.93
CA GLN A 318 10.76 20.06 -12.14
C GLN A 318 11.01 21.56 -11.90
N SER A 319 10.22 22.21 -11.04
CA SER A 319 10.42 23.62 -10.69
C SER A 319 11.69 23.88 -9.88
N LEU A 320 12.26 22.84 -9.27
CA LEU A 320 13.53 22.87 -8.56
C LEU A 320 14.71 22.39 -9.42
N GLU A 321 14.46 22.06 -10.70
CA GLU A 321 15.44 21.50 -11.63
C GLU A 321 16.10 20.20 -11.10
N LEU A 322 15.36 19.44 -10.29
CA LEU A 322 15.82 18.18 -9.71
C LEU A 322 15.13 16.97 -10.34
N THR A 323 15.87 15.86 -10.33
CA THR A 323 15.28 14.53 -10.60
C THR A 323 14.91 13.85 -9.30
N GLY A 324 13.93 12.95 -9.35
CA GLY A 324 13.56 12.13 -8.20
C GLY A 324 14.73 11.31 -7.66
N LYS A 325 15.64 10.84 -8.53
CA LYS A 325 16.86 10.12 -8.13
C LYS A 325 17.81 10.97 -7.27
N VAL A 326 18.04 12.23 -7.63
CA VAL A 326 18.90 13.14 -6.85
C VAL A 326 18.23 13.46 -5.51
N ALA A 327 16.96 13.81 -5.55
CA ALA A 327 16.19 14.16 -4.36
C ALA A 327 16.05 13.01 -3.35
N GLU A 328 15.76 11.78 -3.82
CA GLU A 328 15.70 10.57 -3.00
C GLU A 328 17.01 10.35 -2.25
N LYS A 329 18.15 10.47 -2.96
CA LYS A 329 19.47 10.28 -2.37
C LYS A 329 19.83 11.35 -1.34
N ALA A 330 19.59 12.62 -1.66
CA ALA A 330 19.87 13.74 -0.76
C ALA A 330 19.08 13.64 0.55
N LEU A 331 17.82 13.21 0.49
CA LEU A 331 16.99 12.99 1.68
C LEU A 331 17.44 11.75 2.47
N ASP A 332 17.81 10.65 1.81
CA ASP A 332 18.26 9.44 2.51
C ASP A 332 19.58 9.66 3.27
N ASP A 333 20.47 10.50 2.73
CA ASP A 333 21.75 10.88 3.36
C ASP A 333 21.59 11.57 4.72
N ILE A 334 20.48 12.30 4.91
CA ILE A 334 20.17 13.00 6.15
C ILE A 334 19.15 12.23 7.03
N GLY A 335 18.80 11.00 6.63
CA GLY A 335 17.93 10.12 7.40
C GLY A 335 16.43 10.28 7.15
N ILE A 336 16.02 10.85 6.01
CA ILE A 336 14.62 10.86 5.55
C ILE A 336 14.49 9.86 4.39
N THR A 337 13.83 8.74 4.65
CA THR A 337 13.65 7.68 3.66
C THR A 337 12.38 7.93 2.84
N THR A 338 12.52 8.05 1.52
CA THR A 338 11.43 8.31 0.56
C THR A 338 11.58 7.38 -0.66
N ASN A 339 10.68 7.50 -1.64
CA ASN A 339 10.89 6.88 -2.94
C ASN A 339 10.70 7.87 -4.09
N LYS A 340 11.63 7.87 -5.05
CA LYS A 340 11.47 8.49 -6.35
C LYS A 340 10.28 7.86 -7.06
N ASN A 341 9.55 8.67 -7.79
CA ASN A 341 8.31 8.24 -8.44
C ASN A 341 8.12 9.04 -9.71
N THR A 342 7.64 8.39 -10.76
CA THR A 342 7.17 9.11 -11.93
C THR A 342 5.98 9.99 -11.57
N ILE A 343 5.84 11.10 -12.28
CA ILE A 343 4.64 11.95 -12.22
C ILE A 343 3.84 11.79 -13.53
N PRO A 344 2.57 12.23 -13.58
CA PRO A 344 1.84 12.27 -14.84
C PRO A 344 2.63 13.02 -15.92
N PHE A 345 2.72 12.44 -17.12
CA PHE A 345 3.47 13.02 -18.25
C PHE A 345 4.96 13.29 -17.97
N ASP A 346 5.59 12.45 -17.13
CA ASP A 346 6.98 12.59 -16.73
C ASP A 346 7.94 12.68 -17.95
N PRO A 347 8.79 13.72 -18.07
CA PRO A 347 9.80 13.79 -19.12
C PRO A 347 10.99 12.84 -18.88
N GLN A 348 11.14 12.31 -17.67
CA GLN A 348 12.25 11.45 -17.26
C GLN A 348 11.92 9.96 -17.38
N SER A 349 12.96 9.14 -17.51
CA SER A 349 12.80 7.68 -17.49
C SER A 349 12.35 7.16 -16.12
N PRO A 350 11.72 5.97 -16.03
CA PRO A 350 11.35 5.34 -14.76
C PRO A 350 12.52 5.09 -13.78
N PHE A 351 13.77 5.12 -14.24
CA PHE A 351 14.96 4.97 -13.39
C PHE A 351 15.45 6.29 -12.78
N VAL A 352 15.02 7.43 -13.33
CA VAL A 352 15.45 8.78 -12.94
C VAL A 352 14.30 9.54 -12.29
N THR A 353 13.15 9.59 -12.96
CA THR A 353 11.87 10.22 -12.54
C THR A 353 11.96 11.72 -12.25
N SER A 354 10.81 12.41 -12.27
CA SER A 354 10.70 13.85 -11.95
C SER A 354 10.03 14.14 -10.61
N GLY A 355 9.70 13.10 -9.82
CA GLY A 355 8.97 13.29 -8.56
C GLY A 355 9.45 12.45 -7.40
N LEU A 356 8.89 12.77 -6.23
CA LEU A 356 8.99 11.98 -5.01
C LEU A 356 7.59 11.65 -4.51
N ARG A 357 7.38 10.39 -4.15
CA ARG A 357 6.17 9.96 -3.45
C ARG A 357 6.49 9.80 -1.97
N ILE A 358 5.74 10.51 -1.15
CA ILE A 358 5.87 10.47 0.31
C ILE A 358 4.52 10.17 0.95
N GLY A 359 4.50 9.48 2.09
CA GLY A 359 3.29 9.17 2.81
C GLY A 359 3.47 9.23 4.32
N THR A 360 2.36 9.40 5.02
CA THR A 360 2.37 9.75 6.45
C THR A 360 2.03 8.58 7.37
N ALA A 361 1.72 7.40 6.83
CA ALA A 361 1.26 6.25 7.60
C ALA A 361 2.28 5.79 8.66
N ALA A 362 3.55 5.63 8.28
CA ALA A 362 4.62 5.17 9.17
C ALA A 362 4.98 6.20 10.26
N VAL A 363 5.21 7.45 9.90
CA VAL A 363 5.47 8.54 10.87
C VAL A 363 4.29 8.79 11.81
N THR A 364 3.05 8.63 11.34
CA THR A 364 1.88 8.74 12.22
C THR A 364 1.81 7.57 13.21
N SER A 365 2.17 6.35 12.79
CA SER A 365 2.26 5.19 13.70
C SER A 365 3.34 5.38 14.77
N ARG A 366 4.42 6.10 14.45
CA ARG A 366 5.48 6.52 15.38
C ARG A 366 5.01 7.60 16.38
N GLY A 367 3.93 8.31 16.07
CA GLY A 367 3.35 9.35 16.93
C GLY A 367 3.52 10.78 16.43
N PHE A 368 4.06 10.99 15.23
CA PHE A 368 4.21 12.35 14.67
C PHE A 368 2.82 12.96 14.40
N GLY A 369 2.70 14.25 14.68
CA GLY A 369 1.52 15.06 14.39
C GLY A 369 1.81 16.18 13.39
N GLU A 370 0.88 17.14 13.31
CA GLU A 370 0.94 18.23 12.34
C GLU A 370 2.17 19.14 12.50
N ALA A 371 2.64 19.37 13.73
CA ALA A 371 3.83 20.19 13.97
C ALA A 371 5.09 19.50 13.44
N GLU A 372 5.20 18.19 13.61
CA GLU A 372 6.29 17.40 13.04
C GLU A 372 6.23 17.39 11.50
N MET A 373 5.03 17.41 10.90
CA MET A 373 4.88 17.51 9.44
C MET A 373 5.37 18.86 8.89
N GLU A 374 5.16 19.96 9.63
CA GLU A 374 5.73 21.27 9.25
C GLU A 374 7.26 21.25 9.29
N GLU A 375 7.83 20.69 10.35
CA GLU A 375 9.29 20.57 10.48
C GLU A 375 9.88 19.68 9.38
N ILE A 376 9.25 18.55 9.08
CA ILE A 376 9.65 17.68 7.96
C ILE A 376 9.60 18.44 6.64
N ALA A 377 8.53 19.20 6.37
CA ALA A 377 8.42 19.97 5.14
C ALA A 377 9.55 21.00 5.01
N SER A 378 9.86 21.72 6.10
CA SER A 378 10.97 22.66 6.14
C SER A 378 12.32 21.98 5.87
N ILE A 379 12.59 20.83 6.51
CA ILE A 379 13.82 20.06 6.27
C ILE A 379 13.91 19.64 4.79
N ILE A 380 12.81 19.12 4.21
CA ILE A 380 12.77 18.74 2.80
C ILE A 380 13.04 19.97 1.91
N GLY A 381 12.37 21.09 2.18
CA GLY A 381 12.57 22.34 1.43
C GLY A 381 14.03 22.81 1.43
N ASP A 382 14.67 22.83 2.59
CA ASP A 382 16.07 23.19 2.75
C ASP A 382 17.00 22.24 1.97
N VAL A 383 16.82 20.93 2.17
CA VAL A 383 17.67 19.90 1.56
C VAL A 383 17.56 19.92 0.04
N LEU A 384 16.35 20.02 -0.53
CA LEU A 384 16.19 20.02 -1.98
C LEU A 384 16.86 21.25 -2.61
N LYS A 385 16.73 22.44 -1.99
CA LYS A 385 17.34 23.68 -2.48
C LYS A 385 18.87 23.71 -2.30
N GLN A 386 19.41 22.98 -1.31
CA GLN A 386 20.82 23.04 -0.90
C GLN A 386 21.48 21.65 -0.89
N HIS A 387 21.07 20.75 -1.78
CA HIS A 387 21.48 19.33 -1.77
C HIS A 387 22.98 19.08 -2.02
N GLU A 388 23.73 20.08 -2.47
CA GLU A 388 25.20 20.03 -2.64
C GLU A 388 25.97 20.70 -1.48
N ASP A 389 25.28 21.36 -0.55
CA ASP A 389 25.90 22.05 0.59
C ASP A 389 26.01 21.11 1.81
N ALA A 390 27.25 20.69 2.11
CA ALA A 390 27.54 19.78 3.20
C ALA A 390 27.13 20.33 4.59
N ASP A 391 27.25 21.64 4.83
CA ASP A 391 26.87 22.26 6.09
C ASP A 391 25.34 22.29 6.25
N ALA A 392 24.61 22.48 5.15
CA ALA A 392 23.15 22.41 5.13
C ALA A 392 22.67 20.98 5.42
N LEU A 393 23.27 19.98 4.77
CA LEU A 393 22.93 18.57 4.99
C LEU A 393 23.22 18.12 6.43
N GLN A 394 24.36 18.53 7.02
CA GLN A 394 24.67 18.19 8.42
C GLN A 394 23.66 18.81 9.40
N LYS A 395 23.20 20.05 9.16
CA LYS A 395 22.15 20.68 9.97
C LYS A 395 20.82 19.96 9.83
N ALA A 396 20.45 19.57 8.61
CA ALA A 396 19.23 18.79 8.34
C ALA A 396 19.27 17.43 9.04
N GLU A 397 20.38 16.70 8.96
CA GLU A 397 20.58 15.42 9.65
C GLU A 397 20.39 15.58 11.16
N LYS A 398 20.95 16.65 11.75
CA LYS A 398 20.79 16.91 13.18
C LYS A 398 19.33 17.17 13.56
N ARG A 399 18.58 17.93 12.76
CA ARG A 399 17.13 18.17 12.96
C ARG A 399 16.34 16.87 12.88
N VAL A 400 16.68 15.98 11.93
CA VAL A 400 16.08 14.65 11.82
C VAL A 400 16.33 13.83 13.08
N GLN A 401 17.57 13.76 13.56
CA GLN A 401 17.92 13.05 14.80
C GLN A 401 17.18 13.61 16.02
N ASP A 402 17.07 14.93 16.12
CA ASP A 402 16.36 15.58 17.24
C ASP A 402 14.85 15.32 17.20
N LEU A 403 14.26 15.19 16.00
CA LEU A 403 12.87 14.82 15.84
C LEU A 403 12.64 13.35 16.21
N THR A 404 13.46 12.44 15.69
CA THR A 404 13.32 11.01 15.94
C THR A 404 13.57 10.63 17.40
N ALA A 405 14.48 11.32 18.09
CA ALA A 405 14.73 11.13 19.52
C ALA A 405 13.52 11.43 20.43
N LYS A 406 12.60 12.31 20.00
CA LYS A 406 11.37 12.64 20.77
C LYS A 406 10.31 11.53 20.69
N PHE A 407 10.40 10.65 19.70
CA PHE A 407 9.44 9.60 19.43
C PHE A 407 10.17 8.25 19.28
N PRO A 408 10.65 7.66 20.39
CA PRO A 408 11.31 6.36 20.35
C PRO A 408 10.33 5.28 19.86
N MET A 409 10.85 4.27 19.15
CA MET A 409 10.06 3.15 18.64
C MET A 409 10.55 1.82 19.19
N TYR A 410 9.61 0.92 19.45
CA TYR A 410 9.86 -0.45 19.89
C TYR A 410 10.79 -0.54 21.10
N GLU A 411 10.65 0.31 22.11
CA GLU A 411 11.61 0.41 23.23
C GLU A 411 11.89 -0.93 23.92
N ASN A 412 10.93 -1.85 23.90
CA ASN A 412 11.04 -3.17 24.52
C ASN A 412 11.69 -4.24 23.62
N ILE A 413 11.94 -3.93 22.35
CA ILE A 413 12.56 -4.87 21.42
C ILE A 413 14.09 -4.75 21.47
N SER A 414 14.72 -5.87 21.81
CA SER A 414 16.17 -6.06 21.73
C SER A 414 16.48 -7.45 21.16
N TYR A 415 17.50 -7.54 20.30
CA TYR A 415 17.85 -8.78 19.61
C TYR A 415 18.98 -9.56 20.25
#